data_AF-A0A1H4C8M0-F1
#
_entry.id   AF-A0A1H4C8M0-F1
#
_cell.length_a   1.000
_cell.length_b   1.000
_cell.length_c   1.000
_cell.angle_alpha   90.00
_cell.angle_beta   90.00
_cell.angle_gamma   90.00
#
_symmetry.space_group_name_H-M   'P 1'
#
loop_
_entity.id
_entity.type
_entity.pdbx_description
1 polymer ?
#
loop_
_entity_poly.entity_id
_entity_poly.type
_entity_poly.pdbx_seq_one_letter_code
_entity_poly.pdbx_strand_id
1 'polypeptide(L)'
;MSTDSKSSVKDINRHIRKYNLITLPATLVIGFGIYLLFTGNGGQFHPLLAEQSFVIKMMLAAGVIELLAMNRLAKLNKLKHVILSNHKLDRRHKAFH
;
A
#
# COMPACT_ATOMS: atom_id res chain seq x y z
N MET A 1 -14.20 17.20 -25.20
CA MET A 1 -13.05 16.54 -24.54
C MET A 1 -13.39 16.17 -23.11
N SER A 2 -13.66 14.90 -22.82
CA SER A 2 -13.95 14.38 -21.47
C SER A 2 -13.46 12.94 -21.26
N THR A 3 -12.60 12.45 -22.17
CA THR A 3 -12.06 11.08 -22.17
C THR A 3 -10.74 10.95 -21.40
N ASP A 4 -9.97 12.04 -21.25
CA ASP A 4 -8.67 12.04 -20.55
C ASP A 4 -8.78 11.81 -19.04
N SER A 5 -9.84 12.28 -18.39
CA SER A 5 -9.97 12.14 -16.93
C SER A 5 -10.26 10.70 -16.52
N LYS A 6 -11.02 9.95 -17.33
CA LYS A 6 -11.32 8.52 -17.08
C LYS A 6 -10.11 7.63 -17.31
N SER A 7 -9.26 7.90 -18.31
CA SER A 7 -8.04 7.12 -18.54
C SER A 7 -7.05 7.33 -17.38
N SER A 8 -6.84 8.58 -16.96
CA SER A 8 -5.92 8.93 -15.88
C SER A 8 -6.30 8.29 -14.54
N VAL A 9 -7.59 8.28 -14.18
CA VAL A 9 -8.06 7.62 -12.94
C VAL A 9 -7.90 6.10 -13.01
N LYS A 10 -8.14 5.49 -14.18
CA LYS A 10 -7.99 4.04 -14.39
C LYS A 10 -6.53 3.61 -14.27
N ASP A 11 -5.60 4.43 -14.79
CA ASP A 11 -4.16 4.18 -14.67
C ASP A 11 -3.66 4.32 -13.23
N ILE A 12 -4.13 5.33 -12.50
CA ILE A 12 -3.86 5.45 -11.05
C ILE A 12 -4.36 4.21 -10.30
N ASN A 13 -5.56 3.72 -10.61
CA ASN A 13 -6.12 2.54 -9.96
C ASN A 13 -5.34 1.27 -10.29
N ARG A 14 -4.80 1.15 -11.52
CA ARG A 14 -3.92 0.05 -11.94
C ARG A 14 -2.60 0.06 -11.16
N HIS A 15 -2.04 1.24 -10.92
CA HIS A 15 -0.84 1.39 -10.09
C HIS A 15 -1.13 1.03 -8.63
N ILE A 16 -2.24 1.50 -8.06
CA ILE A 16 -2.65 1.15 -6.68
C ILE A 16 -2.82 -0.37 -6.53
N ARG A 17 -3.45 -1.06 -7.49
CA ARG A 17 -3.57 -2.53 -7.45
C ARG A 17 -2.22 -3.24 -7.47
N LYS A 18 -1.26 -2.75 -8.27
CA LYS A 18 0.11 -3.28 -8.27
C LYS A 18 0.79 -3.11 -6.91
N TYR A 19 0.65 -1.94 -6.28
CA TYR A 19 1.20 -1.70 -4.95
C TYR A 19 0.54 -2.59 -3.89
N ASN A 20 -0.78 -2.78 -3.95
CA ASN A 20 -1.50 -3.70 -3.06
C ASN A 20 -1.02 -5.15 -3.17
N LEU A 21 -0.58 -5.59 -4.36
CA LEU A 21 -0.03 -6.92 -4.56
C LEU A 21 1.31 -7.13 -3.83
N ILE A 22 2.06 -6.05 -3.61
CA ILE A 22 3.36 -6.06 -2.92
C ILE A 22 3.19 -5.85 -1.41
N THR A 23 2.23 -5.03 -0.99
CA THR A 23 1.95 -4.82 0.43
C THR A 23 1.31 -6.02 1.08
N LEU A 24 0.38 -6.71 0.42
CA LEU A 24 -0.28 -7.92 0.97
C LEU A 24 0.69 -8.95 1.58
N PRO A 25 1.72 -9.43 0.86
CA PRO A 25 2.69 -10.35 1.44
C PRO A 25 3.53 -9.71 2.54
N ALA A 26 3.85 -8.42 2.46
CA ALA A 26 4.58 -7.73 3.52
C ALA A 26 3.76 -7.68 4.83
N THR A 27 2.47 -7.34 4.75
CA THR A 27 1.57 -7.30 5.90
C THR A 27 1.37 -8.70 6.51
N LEU A 28 1.30 -9.74 5.67
CA LEU A 28 1.27 -11.14 6.13
C LEU A 28 2.55 -11.53 6.87
N VAL A 29 3.72 -11.16 6.36
CA VAL A 29 5.01 -11.42 7.01
C VAL A 29 5.10 -10.70 8.36
N ILE A 30 4.62 -9.46 8.46
CA ILE A 30 4.59 -8.71 9.72
C ILE A 30 3.63 -9.37 10.72
N GLY A 31 2.41 -9.70 10.30
CA GLY A 31 1.43 -10.37 11.15
C GLY A 31 1.92 -11.74 11.64
N PHE A 32 2.53 -12.52 10.75
CA PHE A 32 3.13 -13.81 11.09
C PHE A 32 4.33 -13.64 12.02
N GLY A 33 5.19 -12.65 11.79
CA GLY A 33 6.31 -12.33 12.68
C GLY A 33 5.86 -11.97 14.10
N ILE A 34 4.81 -11.15 14.24
CA ILE A 34 4.22 -10.81 15.55
C ILE A 34 3.67 -12.07 16.23
N TYR A 35 2.95 -12.92 15.48
CA TYR A 35 2.41 -14.16 16.00
C TYR A 35 3.51 -15.10 16.51
N LEU A 36 4.61 -15.25 15.77
CA LEU A 36 5.74 -16.06 16.17
C LEU A 36 6.46 -15.50 17.41
N LEU A 37 6.60 -14.18 17.51
CA LEU A 37 7.18 -13.52 18.70
C LEU A 37 6.32 -13.71 19.94
N PHE A 38 4.99 -13.65 19.80
CA PHE A 38 4.06 -13.81 20.92
C PHE A 38 3.91 -15.26 21.37
N THR A 39 3.87 -16.20 20.44
CA THR A 39 3.66 -17.62 20.75
C THR A 39 4.94 -18.35 21.17
N GLY A 40 6.12 -17.79 20.86
CA GLY A 40 7.40 -18.45 21.09
C GLY A 40 7.62 -19.72 20.27
N ASN A 41 6.68 -20.09 19.39
CA ASN A 41 6.68 -21.33 18.61
C ASN A 41 7.32 -21.18 17.22
N GLY A 42 8.13 -20.12 17.00
CA GLY A 42 8.86 -19.93 15.74
C GLY A 42 9.67 -21.15 15.30
N GLY A 43 10.28 -21.86 16.25
CA GLY A 43 11.04 -23.08 15.99
C GLY A 43 10.22 -24.28 15.51
N GLN A 44 8.89 -24.29 15.71
CA GLN A 44 8.02 -25.36 15.21
C GLN A 44 7.77 -25.25 13.70
N PHE A 45 7.88 -24.05 13.14
CA PHE A 45 7.66 -23.79 11.71
C PHE A 45 8.97 -23.83 10.90
N HIS A 46 10.04 -23.23 11.42
CA HIS A 46 11.35 -23.29 10.77
C HIS A 46 12.50 -23.00 11.77
N PRO A 47 13.65 -23.69 11.70
CA PRO A 47 14.78 -23.46 12.61
C PRO A 47 15.29 -22.02 12.60
N LEU A 48 15.29 -21.35 11.45
CA LEU A 48 15.66 -19.93 11.33
C LEU A 48 14.70 -18.98 12.06
N LEU A 49 13.45 -19.39 12.25
CA LEU A 49 12.43 -18.63 12.98
C LEU A 49 12.47 -18.90 14.49
N ALA A 50 13.28 -19.87 14.95
CA ALA A 50 13.55 -20.06 16.37
C ALA A 50 14.38 -18.92 16.95
N GLU A 51 15.25 -18.32 16.13
CA GLU A 51 16.01 -17.14 16.55
C GLU A 51 15.14 -15.89 16.49
N GLN A 52 14.83 -15.37 17.68
CA GLN A 52 14.09 -14.11 17.84
C GLN A 52 14.78 -12.95 17.09
N SER A 53 16.11 -12.97 17.04
CA SER A 53 16.94 -12.00 16.31
C SER A 53 16.61 -11.96 14.81
N PHE A 54 16.36 -13.12 14.22
CA PHE A 54 16.04 -13.27 12.80
C PHE A 54 14.61 -12.82 12.50
N VAL A 55 13.65 -13.19 13.35
CA VAL A 55 12.24 -12.78 13.22
C VAL A 55 12.10 -11.25 13.28
N ILE A 56 12.82 -10.61 14.19
CA ILE A 56 12.83 -9.14 14.31
C ILE A 56 13.43 -8.49 13.05
N LYS A 57 14.54 -9.01 12.51
CA LYS A 57 15.15 -8.50 11.26
C LYS A 57 14.20 -8.62 10.08
N MET A 58 13.51 -9.75 9.94
CA MET A 58 12.47 -9.97 8.92
C MET A 58 11.33 -8.96 9.06
N MET A 59 10.83 -8.75 10.28
CA MET A 59 9.77 -7.76 10.54
C MET A 59 10.21 -6.33 10.23
N LEU A 60 11.43 -5.94 10.59
CA LEU A 60 11.96 -4.61 10.27
C LEU A 60 12.07 -4.40 8.77
N ALA A 61 12.57 -5.39 8.03
CA ALA A 61 12.63 -5.34 6.57
C ALA A 61 11.24 -5.19 5.94
N ALA A 62 10.27 -6.00 6.39
CA ALA A 62 8.90 -5.92 5.92
C ALA A 62 8.24 -4.56 6.27
N GLY A 63 8.47 -4.05 7.48
CA GLY A 63 7.97 -2.76 7.93
C GLY A 63 8.51 -1.58 7.11
N VAL A 64 9.79 -1.61 6.71
CA VAL A 64 10.38 -0.60 5.81
C VAL A 64 9.73 -0.65 4.43
N ILE A 65 9.50 -1.84 3.88
CA ILE A 65 8.82 -2.02 2.59
C ILE A 65 7.39 -1.46 2.66
N GLU A 66 6.67 -1.74 3.73
CA GLU A 66 5.29 -1.28 3.93
C GLU A 66 5.22 0.25 4.09
N LEU A 67 6.16 0.86 4.85
CA LEU A 67 6.31 2.31 4.96
C LEU A 67 6.58 2.99 3.61
N LEU A 68 7.48 2.42 2.80
CA LEU A 68 7.78 2.93 1.46
C LEU A 68 6.55 2.82 0.53
N ALA A 69 5.83 1.70 0.60
CA ALA A 69 4.61 1.50 -0.17
C ALA A 69 3.50 2.48 0.27
N MET A 70 3.32 2.68 1.58
CA MET A 70 2.39 3.66 2.13
C MET A 70 2.71 5.09 1.69
N ASN A 71 3.98 5.50 1.71
CA ASN A 71 4.38 6.83 1.27
C ASN A 71 4.06 7.06 -0.21
N ARG A 72 4.30 6.06 -1.07
CA ARG A 72 3.93 6.12 -2.49
C ARG A 72 2.41 6.16 -2.69
N LEU A 73 1.65 5.34 -1.97
CA LEU A 73 0.19 5.33 -1.99
C LEU A 73 -0.39 6.67 -1.51
N ALA A 74 0.16 7.29 -0.46
CA ALA A 74 -0.26 8.58 0.04
C ALA A 74 -0.08 9.69 -1.01
N LYS A 75 1.04 9.70 -1.74
CA LYS A 75 1.26 10.63 -2.86
C LYS A 75 0.24 10.42 -3.98
N LEU A 76 0.00 9.17 -4.38
CA LEU A 76 -1.01 8.81 -5.39
C LEU A 76 -2.43 9.22 -4.97
N ASN A 77 -2.80 9.02 -3.71
CA ASN A 77 -4.11 9.43 -3.18
C ASN A 77 -4.26 10.95 -3.15
N LYS A 78 -3.21 11.70 -2.78
CA LYS A 78 -3.23 13.18 -2.86
C LYS A 78 -3.45 13.65 -4.30
N LEU A 79 -2.74 13.06 -5.28
CA LEU A 79 -2.92 13.39 -6.70
C LEU A 79 -4.33 13.07 -7.20
N LYS A 80 -4.87 11.90 -6.83
CA LYS A 80 -6.24 11.51 -7.15
C LYS A 80 -7.26 12.52 -6.58
N HIS A 81 -7.03 13.00 -5.36
CA HIS A 81 -7.91 13.96 -4.71
C HIS A 81 -7.91 15.33 -5.40
N VAL A 82 -6.74 15.82 -5.84
CA VAL A 82 -6.58 17.08 -6.57
C VAL A 82 -7.27 17.03 -7.94
N ILE A 83 -7.12 15.92 -8.68
CA ILE A 83 -7.76 15.75 -9.99
C ILE A 83 -9.29 15.71 -9.83
N LEU A 84 -9.79 15.01 -8.81
CA LEU A 84 -11.23 14.94 -8.52
C LEU A 84 -11.82 16.29 -8.10
N SER A 85 -11.08 17.11 -7.33
CA SER A 85 -11.53 18.46 -6.96
C SER A 85 -11.54 19.41 -8.15
N ASN A 86 -10.50 19.37 -9.00
CA ASN A 86 -10.47 20.18 -10.23
C ASN A 86 -11.61 19.79 -11.18
N HIS A 87 -11.91 18.50 -11.32
CA HIS A 87 -13.01 18.04 -12.17
C HIS A 87 -14.39 18.47 -11.65
N LYS A 88 -14.58 18.61 -10.33
CA LYS A 88 -15.82 19.17 -9.76
C LYS A 88 -15.99 20.65 -10.10
N LEU A 89 -14.90 21.43 -10.09
CA LEU A 89 -14.92 22.84 -10.44
C LEU A 89 -15.25 23.05 -11.92
N ASP A 90 -14.65 22.25 -12.80
CA ASP A 90 -14.86 22.33 -14.26
C ASP A 90 -16.31 22.01 -14.65
N ARG A 91 -16.95 21.06 -13.95
CA ARG A 91 -18.38 20.76 -14.13
C ARG A 91 -19.31 21.85 -13.62
N ARG A 92 -18.93 22.56 -12.54
CA ARG A 92 -19.71 23.72 -12.08
C ARG A 92 -19.66 24.85 -13.10
N HIS A 93 -18.49 25.17 -13.65
CA HIS A 93 -18.38 26.24 -14.65
C HIS A 93 -19.19 25.97 -15.92
N LYS A 94 -19.26 24.73 -16.38
CA LYS A 94 -20.11 24.36 -17.53
C LYS A 94 -21.61 24.31 -17.23
N ALA A 95 -22.04 24.34 -15.98
CA ALA A 95 -23.46 24.38 -15.62
C ALA A 95 -24.03 25.81 -15.52
N PHE A 96 -23.15 26.82 -15.53
CA PHE A 96 -23.50 28.23 -15.45
C PHE A 96 -23.31 28.98 -16.79
N HIS A 97 -22.99 28.25 -17.86
CA HIS A 97 -22.92 28.73 -19.25
C HIS A 97 -23.85 27.87 -20.10
#